data_AF-A0A950T627-F1
#
_entry.id   AF-A0A950T627-F1
#
_cell.length_a   1.000
_cell.length_b   1.000
_cell.length_c   1.000
_cell.angle_alpha   90.00
_cell.angle_beta   90.00
_cell.angle_gamma   90.00
#
_symmetry.space_group_name_H-M   'P 1'
#
loop_
_entity.id
_entity.type
_entity.pdbx_description
1 polymer ?
#
loop_
_entity_poly.entity_id
_entity_poly.type
_entity_poly.pdbx_seq_one_letter_code
_entity_poly.pdbx_strand_id
1 'polypeptide(L)'
;MKRPIRAFDQDDIRVMATALDGAWNYLRCRESELSHPERAETTRHMLAKRIIAAAQSERRRHGELLMSALYGVVRNMEFDPDNAFQRARPTRGRSGL
;
A
#
# COMPACT_ATOMS: atom_id res chain seq x y z
N MET A 1 -16.52 -16.54 -16.60
CA MET A 1 -17.35 -16.66 -15.39
C MET A 1 -16.92 -15.60 -14.39
N LYS A 2 -17.78 -14.62 -14.06
CA LYS A 2 -17.50 -13.65 -12.98
C LYS A 2 -17.56 -14.42 -11.66
N ARG A 3 -16.45 -14.47 -10.91
CA ARG A 3 -16.47 -15.04 -9.55
C ARG A 3 -17.48 -14.23 -8.73
N PRO A 4 -18.40 -14.88 -8.00
CA PRO A 4 -19.33 -14.16 -7.15
C PRO A 4 -18.54 -13.32 -6.16
N ILE A 5 -18.85 -12.02 -6.07
CA ILE A 5 -18.29 -11.15 -5.04
C ILE A 5 -18.89 -11.64 -3.73
N ARG A 6 -18.09 -12.35 -2.95
CA ARG A 6 -18.51 -12.82 -1.64
C ARG A 6 -18.61 -11.62 -0.70
N ALA A 7 -19.73 -11.48 -0.02
CA ALA A 7 -19.90 -10.48 1.04
C ALA A 7 -18.98 -10.81 2.22
N PHE A 8 -18.34 -9.78 2.77
CA PHE A 8 -17.57 -9.87 4.01
C PHE A 8 -18.51 -9.79 5.20
N ASP A 9 -18.34 -10.69 6.16
CA ASP A 9 -19.02 -10.59 7.45
C ASP A 9 -18.24 -9.67 8.42
N GLN A 10 -18.78 -9.50 9.63
CA GLN A 10 -18.18 -8.62 10.63
C GLN A 10 -16.80 -9.10 11.09
N ASP A 11 -16.57 -10.42 11.13
CA ASP A 11 -15.29 -10.98 11.57
C ASP A 11 -14.24 -10.87 10.47
N ASP A 12 -14.61 -11.07 9.20
CA ASP A 12 -13.78 -10.76 8.04
C ASP A 12 -13.32 -9.29 8.09
N ILE A 13 -14.24 -8.34 8.38
CA ILE A 13 -13.92 -6.91 8.50
C ILE A 13 -12.93 -6.65 9.65
N ARG A 14 -13.16 -7.25 10.83
CA ARG A 14 -12.25 -7.10 11.99
C ARG A 14 -10.85 -7.62 11.70
N VAL A 15 -10.75 -8.77 11.04
CA VAL A 15 -9.47 -9.37 10.65
C VAL A 15 -8.74 -8.49 9.63
N MET A 16 -9.45 -7.96 8.63
CA MET A 16 -8.88 -7.04 7.65
C MET A 16 -8.42 -5.72 8.28
N ALA A 17 -9.20 -5.15 9.21
CA ALA A 17 -8.82 -3.94 9.94
C ALA A 17 -7.54 -4.15 10.77
N THR A 18 -7.47 -5.27 11.49
CA THR A 18 -6.28 -5.61 12.29
C THR A 18 -5.04 -5.79 11.40
N ALA A 19 -5.21 -6.44 10.24
CA ALA A 19 -4.13 -6.60 9.26
C ALA A 19 -3.67 -5.26 8.67
N LEU A 20 -4.59 -4.32 8.44
CA LEU A 20 -4.27 -2.97 7.97
C LEU A 20 -3.46 -2.19 8.99
N ASP A 21 -3.89 -2.19 10.25
CA ASP A 21 -3.20 -1.52 11.35
C ASP A 21 -1.79 -2.12 11.56
N GLY A 22 -1.68 -3.44 11.51
CA GLY A 22 -0.40 -4.14 11.59
C GLY A 22 0.55 -3.75 10.46
N ALA A 23 0.06 -3.74 9.22
CA ALA A 23 0.89 -3.40 8.06
C ALA A 23 1.29 -1.92 8.05
N TRP A 24 0.37 -1.03 8.43
CA TRP A 24 0.62 0.40 8.56
C TRP A 24 1.69 0.69 9.63
N ASN A 25 1.55 0.09 10.82
CA ASN A 25 2.53 0.26 11.89
C ASN A 25 3.91 -0.28 11.50
N TYR A 26 3.96 -1.42 10.80
CA TYR A 26 5.21 -1.98 10.30
C TYR A 26 5.96 -1.02 9.36
N LEU A 27 5.25 -0.45 8.37
CA LEU A 27 5.85 0.48 7.41
C LEU A 27 6.24 1.80 8.09
N ARG A 28 5.36 2.36 8.93
CA ARG A 28 5.63 3.62 9.63
C ARG A 28 6.87 3.57 10.52
N CYS A 29 7.16 2.41 11.13
CA CYS A 29 8.36 2.22 11.94
C CYS A 29 9.65 2.08 11.12
N ARG A 30 9.56 1.80 9.81
CA ARG A 30 10.71 1.50 8.95
C ARG A 30 11.00 2.55 7.89
N GLU A 31 10.01 3.31 7.44
CA GLU A 31 10.16 4.23 6.32
C GLU A 31 9.94 5.68 6.76
N SER A 32 11.02 6.50 6.68
CA SER A 32 10.94 7.91 7.03
C SER A 32 10.09 8.73 6.04
N GLU A 33 9.91 8.25 4.80
CA GLU A 33 9.15 8.94 3.76
C GLU A 33 7.63 8.99 4.03
N LEU A 34 7.13 8.13 4.92
CA LEU A 34 5.74 8.14 5.39
C LEU A 34 5.45 9.26 6.39
N SER A 35 6.44 10.09 6.71
CA SER A 35 6.24 11.36 7.42
C SER A 35 5.56 12.42 6.55
N HIS A 36 5.61 12.28 5.22
CA HIS A 36 4.86 13.13 4.30
C HIS A 36 3.39 12.69 4.23
N PRO A 37 2.42 13.56 4.54
CA PRO A 37 1.00 13.19 4.66
C PRO A 37 0.42 12.61 3.35
N GLU A 38 0.82 13.14 2.19
CA GLU A 38 0.36 12.64 0.89
C GLU A 38 0.86 11.21 0.58
N ARG A 39 2.12 10.91 0.93
CA ARG A 39 2.68 9.56 0.79
C ARG A 39 2.07 8.59 1.79
N ALA A 40 1.82 9.04 3.02
CA ALA A 40 1.14 8.28 4.06
C ALA A 40 -0.27 7.84 3.62
N GLU A 41 -1.05 8.77 3.07
CA GLU A 41 -2.41 8.49 2.58
C GLU A 41 -2.40 7.52 1.40
N THR A 42 -1.54 7.75 0.41
CA THR A 42 -1.38 6.87 -0.76
C THR A 42 -1.01 5.45 -0.34
N THR A 43 -0.08 5.32 0.60
CA THR A 43 0.38 4.02 1.13
C THR A 43 -0.73 3.31 1.88
N ARG A 44 -1.51 4.01 2.72
CA ARG A 44 -2.68 3.44 3.40
C ARG A 44 -3.70 2.91 2.41
N HIS A 45 -4.00 3.68 1.36
CA HIS A 45 -4.95 3.25 0.32
C HIS A 45 -4.47 2.00 -0.42
N MET A 46 -3.17 1.92 -0.71
CA MET A 46 -2.57 0.74 -1.34
C MET A 46 -2.63 -0.49 -0.45
N LEU A 47 -2.32 -0.35 0.84
CA LEU A 47 -2.45 -1.43 1.82
C LEU A 47 -3.89 -1.96 1.87
N ALA A 48 -4.88 -1.07 2.00
CA ALA A 48 -6.29 -1.45 2.05
C ALA A 48 -6.73 -2.21 0.80
N LYS A 49 -6.38 -1.72 -0.40
CA LYS A 49 -6.68 -2.40 -1.67
C LYS A 49 -6.09 -3.81 -1.72
N ARG A 50 -4.85 -3.98 -1.27
CA ARG A 50 -4.17 -5.28 -1.28
C ARG A 50 -4.80 -6.26 -0.28
N ILE A 51 -5.19 -5.79 0.90
CA ILE A 51 -5.88 -6.60 1.91
C ILE A 51 -7.23 -7.10 1.38
N ILE A 52 -8.03 -6.21 0.78
CA ILE A 52 -9.32 -6.57 0.19
C ILE A 52 -9.14 -7.61 -0.93
N ALA A 53 -8.16 -7.39 -1.83
CA ALA A 53 -7.89 -8.33 -2.91
C ALA A 53 -7.41 -9.72 -2.39
N ALA A 54 -6.61 -9.74 -1.32
CA ALA A 54 -6.18 -10.97 -0.69
C ALA A 54 -7.35 -11.71 0.00
N ALA A 55 -8.22 -10.98 0.70
CA ALA A 55 -9.41 -11.52 1.34
C ALA A 55 -10.39 -12.12 0.31
N GLN A 56 -10.55 -11.48 -0.85
CA GLN A 56 -11.35 -12.00 -1.97
C GLN A 56 -10.76 -13.28 -2.60
N SER A 57 -9.46 -13.52 -2.41
CA SER A 57 -8.75 -14.70 -2.92
C SER A 57 -8.68 -15.85 -1.91
N GLU A 58 -9.59 -15.88 -0.93
CA GLU A 58 -9.72 -16.89 0.13
C GLU A 58 -8.58 -16.92 1.18
N ARG A 59 -7.65 -15.97 1.14
CA ARG A 59 -6.65 -15.77 2.19
C ARG A 59 -7.29 -15.00 3.35
N ARG A 60 -7.75 -15.70 4.37
CA ARG A 60 -8.49 -15.12 5.51
C ARG A 60 -7.69 -14.97 6.78
N ARG A 61 -6.53 -15.61 6.86
CA ARG A 61 -5.72 -15.54 8.08
C ARG A 61 -5.08 -14.16 8.14
N HIS A 62 -5.16 -13.53 9.31
CA HIS A 62 -4.54 -12.23 9.58
C HIS A 62 -3.10 -12.14 9.04
N GLY A 63 -2.27 -13.16 9.29
CA GLY A 63 -0.89 -13.19 8.81
C GLY A 63 -0.74 -13.22 7.28
N GLU A 64 -1.65 -13.88 6.56
CA GLU A 64 -1.62 -13.95 5.10
C GLU A 64 -2.03 -12.61 4.47
N LEU A 65 -3.04 -11.95 5.05
CA LEU A 65 -3.49 -10.63 4.63
C LEU A 65 -2.39 -9.58 4.85
N LEU A 66 -1.79 -9.58 6.05
CA LEU A 66 -0.68 -8.71 6.42
C LEU A 66 0.50 -8.87 5.44
N MET A 67 0.98 -10.10 5.24
CA MET A 67 2.13 -10.37 4.37
C MET A 67 1.83 -10.04 2.91
N SER A 68 0.61 -10.31 2.43
CA SER A 68 0.21 -9.98 1.06
C SER A 68 0.13 -8.46 0.84
N ALA A 69 -0.29 -7.71 1.85
CA ALA A 69 -0.33 -6.24 1.80
C ALA A 69 1.08 -5.64 1.78
N LEU A 70 1.94 -6.09 2.70
CA LEU A 70 3.32 -5.63 2.79
C LEU A 70 4.11 -5.93 1.51
N TYR A 71 4.05 -7.17 1.00
CA TYR A 71 4.72 -7.54 -0.24
C TYR A 71 4.20 -6.75 -1.45
N GLY A 72 2.89 -6.49 -1.47
CA GLY A 72 2.23 -5.73 -2.54
C GLY A 72 2.56 -4.24 -2.55
N VAL A 73 2.87 -3.66 -1.38
CA VAL A 73 3.31 -2.26 -1.25
C VAL A 73 4.80 -2.14 -1.49
N VAL A 74 5.64 -3.00 -0.91
CA VAL A 74 7.09 -2.99 -1.12
C VAL A 74 7.43 -3.19 -2.61
N ARG A 75 6.79 -4.14 -3.31
CA ARG A 75 6.98 -4.28 -4.77
C ARG A 75 6.54 -3.05 -5.56
N ASN A 76 5.52 -2.33 -5.11
CA ASN A 76 5.05 -1.11 -5.78
C ASN A 76 5.90 0.12 -5.42
N MET A 77 6.58 0.12 -4.27
CA MET A 77 7.56 1.15 -3.90
C MET A 77 8.91 0.92 -4.59
N GLU A 78 9.34 -0.34 -4.74
CA GLU A 78 10.49 -0.70 -5.58
C GLU A 78 10.23 -0.45 -7.06
N PHE A 79 8.97 -0.57 -7.49
CA PHE A 79 8.52 -0.24 -8.84
C PHE A 79 7.71 1.05 -8.84
N ASP A 80 8.39 2.16 -8.53
CA ASP A 80 7.85 3.50 -8.70
C ASP A 80 8.35 4.12 -10.03
N PRO A 81 7.59 3.98 -11.14
CA PRO A 81 7.90 4.71 -12.37
C PRO A 81 7.69 6.23 -12.24
N ASP A 82 6.96 6.71 -11.23
CA ASP A 82 6.77 8.14 -10.97
C ASP A 82 7.93 8.77 -10.17
N ASN A 83 8.70 7.96 -9.43
CA ASN A 83 10.01 8.36 -8.89
C ASN A 83 11.05 8.53 -10.02
N ALA A 84 10.88 7.86 -11.17
CA ALA A 84 11.67 8.12 -12.37
C ALA A 84 11.28 9.45 -13.04
N PHE A 85 10.00 9.84 -13.01
CA PHE A 85 9.55 11.13 -13.54
C PHE A 85 9.94 12.34 -12.69
N GLN A 86 10.17 12.18 -11.37
CA GLN A 86 10.69 13.27 -10.53
C GLN A 86 12.20 13.53 -10.71
N ARG A 87 12.98 12.56 -11.21
CA ARG A 87 14.39 12.78 -11.61
C ARG A 87 14.55 13.43 -12.99
N ALA A 88 13.46 13.61 -13.73
CA ALA A 88 13.44 14.31 -15.01
C ALA A 88 12.99 15.77 -14.90
N ARG A 89 13.21 16.45 -13.76
CA ARG A 89 13.23 17.91 -13.78
C ARG A 89 14.49 18.34 -14.55
N PRO A 90 14.38 19.02 -15.70
CA PRO A 90 15.52 19.73 -16.23
C PRO A 90 15.91 20.75 -15.17
N THR A 91 17.17 20.72 -14.76
CA THR A 91 17.78 21.79 -13.98
C THR A 91 17.51 23.09 -14.73
N ARG A 92 16.51 23.85 -14.26
CA ARG A 92 16.37 25.27 -14.59
C ARG A 92 17.45 26.00 -13.78
N GLY A 93 18.69 25.76 -14.18
CA GLY A 93 19.88 26.51 -13.78
C GLY A 93 19.92 27.79 -14.60
N ARG A 94 19.35 28.83 -14.00
CA ARG A 94 19.41 30.22 -14.41
C ARG A 94 20.85 30.74 -14.27
N SER A 95 21.40 31.32 -15.33
CA SER A 95 22.42 32.38 -15.36
C SER A 95 22.50 32.84 -16.82
N GLY A 96 22.32 34.10 -17.21
CA GLY A 96 22.51 35.34 -16.49
C GLY A 96 23.53 36.16 -17.27
N LEU A 97 23.06 37.29 -17.82
CA LEU A 97 23.78 38.37 -18.52
C LEU A 97 24.20 38.11 -19.98
#